data_AF-A0A9P9QKV8-F1
#
_entry.id   AF-A0A9P9QKV8-F1
#
_cell.length_a   1.000
_cell.length_b   1.000
_cell.length_c   1.000
_cell.angle_alpha   90.00
_cell.angle_beta   90.00
_cell.angle_gamma   90.00
#
_symmetry.space_group_name_H-M   'P 1'
#
loop_
_entity.id
_entity.type
_entity.pdbx_description
1 polymer ?
#
loop_
_entity_poly.entity_id
_entity_poly.type
_entity_poly.pdbx_seq_one_letter_code
_entity_poly.pdbx_strand_id
1 'polypeptide(L)'
;MPGMANTQLTSRQHLDMLRSVAFESEHAWLYDTSYQQHEAAALALECEIEQSLVSISPDENLDEQTRIIKTQITIHRERQRALRPHLESGSDQIDEEGNECIFVPAPNQWGANGDLDEESESLSAVQNLLTWQASYAPVSYTPLYDELPSPDTPYHSMLDPTQPTTTYHLHRTREWTGSSGQRKYIYTAREYSDKYALYMLETSHRGDSQVNAADFFRVAEFPVPCISIMLSGIDKKRISTDSSKDAAYKSRCMHLKGPFSQPIKEYPDRQQKIPWSPRRFTYGGRRFVWKAGDPDDDTMPETLYEYRKDWAKPGSRTGKRCDDARPMTKLVWGEKKKQGKLDSYTIHFKGGMDQVFRELLLASQMARQVCLFTAVD
;
A
#
# COMPACT_ATOMS: atom_id res chain seq x y z
N MET A 1 41.48 18.58 9.04
CA MET A 1 40.74 17.61 9.86
C MET A 1 39.58 18.35 10.53
N PRO A 2 38.36 18.34 9.97
CA PRO A 2 37.21 18.92 10.64
C PRO A 2 36.58 17.86 11.56
N GLY A 3 36.40 18.23 12.83
CA GLY A 3 35.83 17.38 13.87
C GLY A 3 34.37 17.03 13.60
N MET A 4 34.04 15.75 13.74
CA MET A 4 32.67 15.26 13.74
C MET A 4 31.96 15.78 14.99
N ALA A 5 30.96 16.63 14.79
CA ALA A 5 30.04 17.02 15.83
C ALA A 5 29.17 15.80 16.20
N ASN A 6 29.50 15.16 17.33
CA ASN A 6 28.62 14.19 17.98
C ASN A 6 27.36 14.93 18.41
N THR A 7 26.29 14.79 17.64
CA THR A 7 24.99 15.39 17.97
C THR A 7 24.38 14.48 19.04
N GLN A 8 24.60 14.79 20.32
CA GLN A 8 23.98 14.06 21.42
C GLN A 8 22.46 14.28 21.35
N LEU A 9 21.71 13.21 21.07
CA LEU A 9 20.25 13.21 21.11
C LEU A 9 19.80 13.47 22.55
N THR A 10 18.76 14.29 22.71
CA THR A 10 18.12 14.46 24.03
C THR A 10 17.43 13.16 24.46
N SER A 11 17.24 12.94 25.77
CA SER A 11 16.61 11.70 26.31
C SER A 11 15.28 11.38 25.61
N ARG A 12 14.45 12.40 25.39
CA ARG A 12 13.16 12.28 24.69
C ARG A 12 13.29 11.91 23.21
N GLN A 13 14.24 12.52 22.51
CA GLN A 13 14.51 12.17 21.10
C GLN A 13 15.10 10.76 20.95
N HIS A 14 15.84 10.29 21.95
CA HIS A 14 16.34 8.93 21.99
C HIS A 14 15.20 7.91 22.18
N LEU A 15 14.25 8.21 23.06
CA LEU A 15 13.03 7.41 23.26
C LEU A 15 12.17 7.34 21.99
N ASP A 16 11.92 8.48 21.34
CA ASP A 16 11.15 8.51 20.09
C ASP A 16 11.83 7.72 18.96
N MET A 17 13.16 7.76 18.91
CA MET A 17 13.94 6.94 17.98
C MET A 17 13.79 5.45 18.28
N LEU A 18 13.94 5.03 19.54
CA LEU A 18 13.78 3.62 19.93
C LEU A 18 12.38 3.09 19.60
N ARG A 19 11.35 3.90 19.81
CA ARG A 19 9.95 3.57 19.47
C ARG A 19 9.75 3.33 17.98
N SER A 20 10.31 4.18 17.12
CA SER A 20 10.17 4.06 15.66
C SER A 20 10.99 2.92 15.06
N VAL A 21 12.22 2.75 15.53
CA VAL A 21 13.19 1.83 14.90
C VAL A 21 12.71 0.37 14.99
N ALA A 22 12.00 -0.01 16.06
CA ALA A 22 11.44 -1.36 16.19
C ALA A 22 10.43 -1.70 15.08
N PHE A 23 9.53 -0.76 14.78
CA PHE A 23 8.57 -0.90 13.69
C PHE A 23 9.24 -0.79 12.32
N GLU A 24 10.23 0.08 12.14
CA GLU A 24 10.99 0.16 10.89
C GLU A 24 11.65 -1.19 10.56
N SER A 25 12.18 -1.88 11.56
CA SER A 25 12.75 -3.23 11.39
C SER A 25 11.68 -4.30 11.10
N GLU A 26 10.48 -4.20 11.67
CA GLU A 26 9.35 -5.08 11.27
C GLU A 26 9.03 -4.91 9.78
N HIS A 27 8.98 -3.66 9.31
CA HIS A 27 8.67 -3.34 7.90
C HIS A 27 9.82 -3.70 6.96
N ALA A 28 11.04 -3.79 7.48
CA ALA A 28 12.22 -4.26 6.77
C ALA A 28 12.39 -5.79 6.81
N TRP A 29 11.46 -6.53 7.41
CA TRP A 29 11.50 -8.00 7.54
C TRP A 29 12.72 -8.49 8.35
N LEU A 30 13.24 -7.64 9.23
CA LEU A 30 14.37 -7.95 10.11
C LEU A 30 13.84 -8.42 11.47
N TYR A 31 13.19 -9.56 11.53
CA TYR A 31 12.38 -9.97 12.69
C TYR A 31 13.17 -10.22 13.97
N ASP A 32 14.37 -10.80 13.90
CA ASP A 32 15.26 -10.93 15.06
C ASP A 32 15.65 -9.58 15.65
N THR A 33 15.96 -8.63 14.75
CA THR A 33 16.35 -7.27 15.11
C THR A 33 15.16 -6.50 15.66
N SER A 34 13.99 -6.64 15.05
CA SER A 34 12.75 -6.02 15.48
C SER A 34 12.31 -6.54 16.85
N TYR A 35 12.43 -7.84 17.12
CA TYR A 35 12.10 -8.43 18.42
C TYR A 35 12.92 -7.79 19.55
N GLN A 36 14.23 -7.66 19.35
CA GLN A 36 15.14 -7.02 20.32
C GLN A 36 14.84 -5.52 20.47
N GLN A 37 14.50 -4.84 19.38
CA GLN A 37 14.18 -3.41 19.42
C GLN A 37 12.83 -3.12 20.08
N HIS A 38 11.83 -4.00 19.92
CA HIS A 38 10.59 -3.94 20.68
C HIS A 38 10.84 -4.17 22.18
N GLU A 39 11.80 -5.02 22.54
CA GLU A 39 12.24 -5.18 23.94
C GLU A 39 12.83 -3.90 24.48
N ALA A 40 13.80 -3.34 23.75
CA ALA A 40 14.52 -2.14 24.15
C ALA A 40 13.58 -0.94 24.28
N ALA A 41 12.62 -0.79 23.36
CA ALA A 41 11.62 0.26 23.42
C ALA A 41 10.69 0.10 24.64
N ALA A 42 10.21 -1.12 24.92
CA ALA A 42 9.36 -1.37 26.09
C ALA A 42 10.10 -1.10 27.41
N LEU A 43 11.33 -1.57 27.55
CA LEU A 43 12.17 -1.33 28.74
C LEU A 43 12.47 0.16 28.94
N ALA A 44 12.77 0.89 27.86
CA ALA A 44 13.03 2.32 27.94
C ALA A 44 11.81 3.12 28.42
N LEU A 45 10.61 2.73 27.96
CA LEU A 45 9.33 3.32 28.40
C LEU A 45 8.97 2.95 29.84
N GLU A 46 9.26 1.71 30.26
CA GLU A 46 9.09 1.27 31.66
C GLU A 46 9.98 2.12 32.60
N CYS A 47 11.24 2.35 32.23
CA CYS A 47 12.13 3.25 32.98
C CYS A 47 11.64 4.71 32.99
N GLU A 48 11.05 5.20 31.91
CA GLU A 48 10.49 6.56 31.83
C GLU A 48 9.31 6.74 32.81
N ILE A 49 8.41 5.75 32.89
CA ILE A 49 7.32 5.74 33.88
C ILE A 49 7.86 5.73 35.31
N GLU A 50 8.86 4.89 35.60
CA GLU A 50 9.45 4.83 36.94
C GLU A 50 10.08 6.16 37.34
N GLN A 51 10.77 6.82 36.41
CA GLN A 51 11.37 8.14 36.63
C GLN A 51 10.33 9.24 36.80
N SER A 52 9.23 9.20 36.04
CA SER A 52 8.15 10.19 36.15
C SER A 52 7.40 10.06 37.49
N LEU A 53 7.23 8.84 38.01
CA LEU A 53 6.59 8.59 39.31
C LEU A 53 7.41 9.08 40.52
N VAL A 54 8.73 9.23 40.37
CA VAL A 54 9.62 9.77 41.42
C VAL A 54 9.62 11.31 41.43
N SER A 55 9.16 11.94 40.34
CA SER A 55 9.06 13.41 40.25
C SER A 55 7.78 13.92 40.90
N ILE A 56 7.90 14.58 42.06
CA ILE A 56 6.79 15.13 42.84
C ILE A 56 6.37 16.48 42.25
N SER A 57 5.65 16.48 41.12
CA SER A 57 4.96 17.66 40.60
C SER A 57 3.56 17.29 40.14
N PRO A 58 2.49 17.79 40.80
CA PRO A 58 1.12 17.47 40.43
C PRO A 58 0.72 18.35 39.25
N ASP A 59 0.88 17.83 38.04
CA ASP A 59 0.41 18.47 36.81
C ASP A 59 -0.65 17.55 36.18
N GLU A 60 -1.82 18.08 35.83
CA GLU A 60 -2.97 17.31 35.30
C GLU A 60 -2.63 16.58 33.98
N ASN A 61 -1.54 16.98 33.31
CA ASN A 61 -1.03 16.34 32.10
C ASN A 61 -0.23 15.05 32.38
N LEU A 62 0.19 14.80 33.63
CA LEU A 62 1.02 13.64 33.99
C LEU A 62 0.26 12.31 33.87
N ASP A 63 -1.02 12.30 34.23
CA ASP A 63 -1.87 11.10 34.18
C ASP A 63 -2.12 10.65 32.73
N GLU A 64 -2.35 11.60 31.82
CA GLU A 64 -2.54 11.31 30.40
C GLU A 64 -1.24 10.85 29.74
N GLN A 65 -0.10 11.49 30.04
CA GLN A 65 1.20 11.01 29.58
C GLN A 65 1.50 9.60 30.11
N THR A 66 1.18 9.31 31.36
CA THR A 66 1.36 7.97 31.95
C THR A 66 0.49 6.93 31.24
N ARG A 67 -0.76 7.28 30.90
CA ARG A 67 -1.67 6.40 30.13
C ARG A 67 -1.15 6.12 28.73
N ILE A 68 -0.64 7.14 28.04
CA ILE A 68 -0.03 7.03 26.71
C ILE A 68 1.18 6.10 26.76
N ILE A 69 2.08 6.30 27.72
CA ILE A 69 3.30 5.47 27.83
C ILE A 69 2.94 4.01 28.16
N LYS A 70 1.98 3.76 29.08
CA LYS A 70 1.49 2.39 29.38
C LYS A 70 0.90 1.69 28.15
N THR A 71 0.18 2.44 27.32
CA THR A 71 -0.39 1.91 26.07
C THR A 71 0.72 1.54 25.10
N GLN A 72 1.75 2.36 24.97
CA GLN A 72 2.91 2.12 24.11
C GLN A 72 3.73 0.91 24.57
N ILE A 73 3.94 0.74 25.89
CA ILE A 73 4.55 -0.47 26.46
C ILE A 73 3.76 -1.70 26.06
N THR A 74 2.43 -1.65 26.24
CA THR A 74 1.54 -2.77 25.89
C THR A 74 1.68 -3.14 24.41
N ILE A 75 1.67 -2.14 23.51
CA ILE A 75 1.84 -2.37 22.07
C ILE A 75 3.17 -3.08 21.80
N HIS A 76 4.30 -2.56 22.29
CA HIS A 76 5.60 -3.17 22.04
C HIS A 76 5.72 -4.59 22.60
N ARG A 77 5.18 -4.85 23.80
CA ARG A 77 5.17 -6.20 24.41
C ARG A 77 4.29 -7.18 23.64
N GLU A 78 3.12 -6.75 23.15
CA GLU A 78 2.26 -7.62 22.32
C GLU A 78 2.89 -7.91 20.96
N ARG A 79 3.65 -6.96 20.37
CA ARG A 79 4.43 -7.21 19.15
C ARG A 79 5.55 -8.23 19.40
N GLN A 80 6.26 -8.14 20.52
CA GLN A 80 7.22 -9.19 20.89
C GLN A 80 6.55 -10.56 21.04
N ARG A 81 5.40 -10.62 21.71
CA ARG A 81 4.64 -11.87 21.89
C ARG A 81 4.22 -12.45 20.54
N ALA A 82 3.82 -11.61 19.59
CA ALA A 82 3.44 -12.05 18.24
C ALA A 82 4.65 -12.47 17.37
N LEU A 83 5.81 -11.83 17.55
CA LEU A 83 7.06 -12.20 16.86
C LEU A 83 7.64 -13.52 17.37
N ARG A 84 7.49 -13.82 18.67
CA ARG A 84 8.11 -14.99 19.30
C ARG A 84 7.80 -16.32 18.59
N PRO A 85 6.54 -16.70 18.31
CA PRO A 85 6.24 -17.94 17.61
C PRO A 85 6.91 -18.02 16.24
N HIS A 86 6.89 -16.92 15.48
CA HIS A 86 7.53 -16.84 14.16
C HIS A 86 9.05 -17.06 14.21
N LEU A 87 9.72 -16.58 15.28
CA LEU A 87 11.15 -16.79 15.49
C LEU A 87 11.49 -18.19 16.03
N GLU A 88 10.60 -18.78 16.83
CA GLU A 88 10.81 -20.10 17.45
C GLU A 88 10.46 -21.26 16.50
N SER A 89 9.44 -21.11 15.63
CA SER A 89 9.05 -22.12 14.64
C SER A 89 9.83 -22.01 13.32
N GLY A 90 10.40 -20.84 13.04
CA GLY A 90 10.84 -20.47 11.69
C GLY A 90 9.65 -20.09 10.80
N SER A 91 9.86 -19.18 9.85
CA SER A 91 8.98 -19.07 8.68
C SER A 91 8.94 -20.44 7.98
N ASP A 92 7.86 -20.79 7.29
CA ASP A 92 7.74 -22.03 6.51
C ASP A 92 7.45 -23.33 7.30
N GLN A 93 7.21 -23.29 8.61
CA GLN A 93 6.67 -24.44 9.33
C GLN A 93 5.13 -24.45 9.32
N ILE A 94 4.60 -25.55 8.78
CA ILE A 94 3.18 -25.84 8.65
C ILE A 94 2.76 -26.71 9.84
N ASP A 95 1.70 -26.33 10.54
CA ASP A 95 1.13 -27.15 11.60
C ASP A 95 0.45 -28.43 11.06
N GLU A 96 0.00 -29.32 11.94
CA GLU A 96 -0.71 -30.56 11.55
C GLU A 96 -2.04 -30.29 10.82
N GLU A 97 -2.52 -29.05 10.84
CA GLU A 97 -3.78 -28.58 10.26
C GLU A 97 -3.58 -27.86 8.91
N GLY A 98 -2.34 -27.74 8.43
CA GLY A 98 -2.02 -27.14 7.14
C GLY A 98 -1.92 -25.61 7.17
N ASN A 99 -1.72 -24.98 8.33
CA ASN A 99 -1.57 -23.53 8.47
C ASN A 99 -0.11 -23.15 8.71
N GLU A 100 0.29 -22.00 8.17
CA GLU A 100 1.62 -21.42 8.37
C GLU A 100 1.57 -20.28 9.40
N CYS A 101 2.60 -20.18 10.24
CA CYS A 101 2.78 -19.05 11.17
C CYS A 101 3.31 -17.81 10.44
N ILE A 102 2.39 -16.96 9.96
CA ILE A 102 2.73 -15.73 9.24
C ILE A 102 2.71 -14.53 10.19
N PHE A 103 3.86 -13.88 10.37
CA PHE A 103 3.92 -12.60 11.06
C PHE A 103 3.54 -11.46 10.12
N VAL A 104 2.52 -10.68 10.49
CA VAL A 104 2.12 -9.49 9.73
C VAL A 104 2.71 -8.22 10.40
N PRO A 105 3.50 -7.41 9.68
CA PRO A 105 3.99 -6.13 10.19
C PRO A 105 2.84 -5.19 10.58
N ALA A 106 3.03 -4.42 11.65
CA ALA A 106 2.02 -3.49 12.13
C ALA A 106 1.79 -2.36 11.11
N PRO A 107 0.60 -1.72 11.06
CA PRO A 107 0.41 -0.55 10.21
C PRO A 107 1.42 0.57 10.51
N ASN A 108 2.01 1.19 9.47
CA ASN A 108 3.00 2.29 9.58
C ASN A 108 2.58 3.46 10.50
N GLN A 109 1.29 3.66 10.72
CA GLN A 109 0.73 4.68 11.62
C GLN A 109 1.01 4.42 13.12
N TRP A 110 1.58 3.27 13.47
CA TRP A 110 1.98 2.93 14.85
C TRP A 110 3.45 3.23 15.17
N GLY A 111 4.23 3.73 14.20
CA GLY A 111 5.51 4.40 14.48
C GLY A 111 5.32 5.70 15.26
N ALA A 112 6.39 6.28 15.83
CA ALA A 112 6.42 7.22 16.98
C ALA A 112 5.53 8.50 16.95
N ASN A 113 4.70 8.72 15.93
CA ASN A 113 3.75 9.84 15.84
C ASN A 113 2.30 9.41 15.58
N GLY A 114 1.91 8.17 15.92
CA GLY A 114 0.48 7.86 15.99
C GLY A 114 -0.13 8.68 17.13
N ASP A 115 -0.81 9.79 16.79
CA ASP A 115 -1.57 10.62 17.74
C ASP A 115 -2.49 9.70 18.55
N LEU A 116 -2.05 9.36 19.76
CA LEU A 116 -2.86 8.72 20.79
C LEU A 116 -3.77 9.78 21.46
N ASP A 117 -4.31 10.71 20.67
CA ASP A 117 -5.31 11.66 21.14
C ASP A 117 -6.60 10.88 21.45
N GLU A 118 -7.37 11.33 22.44
CA GLU A 118 -8.56 10.63 22.96
C GLU A 118 -9.63 10.29 21.90
N GLU A 119 -9.60 10.93 20.72
CA GLU A 119 -10.48 10.60 19.60
C GLU A 119 -10.02 9.38 18.77
N SER A 120 -8.79 8.92 18.95
CA SER A 120 -8.17 7.79 18.23
C SER A 120 -8.21 6.52 19.08
N GLU A 121 -9.37 5.84 19.12
CA GLU A 121 -9.48 4.38 19.08
C GLU A 121 -8.49 3.54 19.96
N SER A 122 -8.06 4.01 21.12
CA SER A 122 -6.97 3.37 21.89
C SER A 122 -7.31 1.95 22.37
N LEU A 123 -8.58 1.67 22.65
CA LEU A 123 -9.06 0.31 22.95
C LEU A 123 -9.33 -0.51 21.68
N SER A 124 -9.77 0.11 20.58
CA SER A 124 -9.97 -0.55 19.28
C SER A 124 -8.63 -1.02 18.70
N ALA A 125 -7.58 -0.19 18.78
CA ALA A 125 -6.24 -0.52 18.29
C ALA A 125 -5.61 -1.69 19.08
N VAL A 126 -5.74 -1.71 20.41
CA VAL A 126 -5.28 -2.83 21.25
C VAL A 126 -6.12 -4.09 21.00
N GLN A 127 -7.43 -3.96 20.80
CA GLN A 127 -8.31 -5.09 20.50
C GLN A 127 -8.09 -5.65 19.08
N ASN A 128 -7.75 -4.80 18.11
CA ASN A 128 -7.29 -5.21 16.78
C ASN A 128 -5.92 -5.91 16.84
N LEU A 129 -5.05 -5.48 17.76
CA LEU A 129 -3.75 -6.12 18.06
C LEU A 129 -3.92 -7.53 18.66
N LEU A 130 -4.83 -7.66 19.63
CA LEU A 130 -5.15 -8.94 20.28
C LEU A 130 -5.87 -9.90 19.34
N THR A 131 -6.71 -9.41 18.42
CA THR A 131 -7.36 -10.25 17.39
C THR A 131 -6.40 -10.64 16.26
N TRP A 132 -5.37 -9.85 15.99
CA TRP A 132 -4.32 -10.17 15.01
C TRP A 132 -3.45 -11.38 15.39
N GLN A 133 -3.35 -11.71 16.68
CA GLN A 133 -2.58 -12.86 17.18
C GLN A 133 -3.11 -14.22 16.71
N ALA A 134 -4.34 -14.29 16.19
CA ALA A 134 -4.99 -15.54 15.79
C ALA A 134 -4.97 -15.80 14.27
N SER A 135 -4.02 -15.20 13.53
CA SER A 135 -3.99 -15.26 12.07
C SER A 135 -3.23 -16.47 11.54
N TYR A 136 -3.72 -17.68 11.81
CA TYR A 136 -3.34 -18.85 11.02
C TYR A 136 -4.03 -18.73 9.65
N ALA A 137 -3.23 -18.67 8.58
CA ALA A 137 -3.77 -18.62 7.23
C ALA A 137 -3.82 -20.06 6.67
N PRO A 138 -4.99 -20.55 6.21
CA PRO A 138 -5.04 -21.82 5.53
C PRO A 138 -4.23 -21.72 4.23
N VAL A 139 -3.28 -22.65 4.04
CA VAL A 139 -2.55 -22.75 2.78
C VAL A 139 -3.56 -23.09 1.70
N SER A 140 -3.90 -22.09 0.86
CA SER A 140 -4.79 -22.32 -0.27
C SER A 140 -4.12 -23.31 -1.21
N TYR A 141 -4.67 -24.53 -1.23
CA TYR A 141 -4.25 -25.64 -2.09
C TYR A 141 -4.13 -25.14 -3.54
N THR A 142 -2.89 -24.99 -4.01
CA THR A 142 -2.60 -24.79 -5.42
C THR A 142 -2.60 -26.19 -6.04
N PRO A 143 -3.56 -26.53 -6.92
CA PRO A 143 -3.54 -27.83 -7.55
C PRO A 143 -2.28 -27.90 -8.44
N LEU A 144 -1.45 -28.89 -8.14
CA LEU A 144 -0.32 -29.43 -8.91
C LEU A 144 -0.23 -28.89 -10.34
N TYR A 145 0.61 -27.87 -10.54
CA TYR A 145 1.33 -27.66 -11.78
C TYR A 145 2.78 -28.04 -11.51
N ASP A 146 3.13 -29.26 -11.90
CA ASP A 146 4.54 -29.65 -12.06
C ASP A 146 5.20 -28.69 -13.05
N GLU A 147 6.36 -28.18 -12.65
CA GLU A 147 7.27 -27.31 -13.41
C GLU A 147 6.81 -25.84 -13.61
N LEU A 148 6.51 -25.14 -12.53
CA LEU A 148 6.73 -23.68 -12.50
C LEU A 148 8.20 -23.39 -12.15
N PRO A 149 8.87 -22.46 -12.86
CA PRO A 149 10.25 -22.08 -12.53
C PRO A 149 10.33 -21.57 -11.09
N SER A 150 11.39 -21.96 -10.39
CA SER A 150 11.66 -21.70 -8.97
C SER A 150 11.20 -20.32 -8.48
N PRO A 151 10.62 -20.19 -7.28
CA PRO A 151 10.26 -18.91 -6.66
C PRO A 151 11.48 -17.99 -6.46
N ASP A 152 12.70 -18.52 -6.55
CA ASP A 152 13.98 -17.79 -6.48
C ASP A 152 14.43 -17.19 -7.81
N THR A 153 13.66 -17.30 -8.89
CA THR A 153 14.05 -16.65 -10.14
C THR A 153 13.79 -15.14 -9.99
N PRO A 154 14.81 -14.27 -9.91
CA PRO A 154 14.57 -12.83 -9.94
C PRO A 154 13.88 -12.53 -11.26
N TYR A 155 12.60 -12.14 -11.21
CA TYR A 155 11.83 -11.71 -12.37
C TYR A 155 12.56 -10.52 -13.00
N HIS A 156 13.42 -10.83 -13.96
CA HIS A 156 14.14 -9.84 -14.73
C HIS A 156 13.15 -9.23 -15.70
N SER A 157 12.60 -8.06 -15.39
CA SER A 157 12.14 -7.18 -16.45
C SER A 157 13.40 -6.76 -17.22
N MET A 158 13.79 -7.59 -18.19
CA MET A 158 14.78 -7.25 -19.21
C MET A 158 14.14 -6.16 -20.05
N LEU A 159 14.11 -4.93 -19.52
CA LEU A 159 13.69 -3.73 -20.23
C LEU A 159 14.66 -3.54 -21.38
N ASP A 160 14.44 -4.29 -22.45
CA ASP A 160 15.20 -4.23 -23.66
C ASP A 160 14.75 -2.97 -24.40
N PRO A 161 15.58 -1.92 -24.43
CA PRO A 161 15.22 -0.66 -25.07
C PRO A 161 15.08 -0.81 -26.59
N THR A 162 15.52 -1.93 -27.18
CA THR A 162 15.36 -2.21 -28.61
C THR A 162 13.99 -2.78 -28.95
N GLN A 163 13.25 -3.29 -27.95
CA GLN A 163 11.89 -3.78 -28.17
C GLN A 163 10.89 -2.63 -28.31
N PRO A 164 9.86 -2.80 -29.15
CA PRO A 164 8.84 -1.78 -29.34
C PRO A 164 7.99 -1.59 -28.08
N THR A 165 7.56 -0.35 -27.86
CA THR A 165 6.57 0.01 -26.85
C THR A 165 5.26 -0.74 -27.08
N THR A 166 4.73 -1.38 -26.04
CA THR A 166 3.39 -1.98 -26.07
C THR A 166 2.37 -0.90 -25.72
N THR A 167 1.31 -0.76 -26.52
CA THR A 167 0.29 0.28 -26.33
C THR A 167 -1.10 -0.33 -26.19
N TYR A 168 -1.87 0.18 -25.23
CA TYR A 168 -3.27 -0.17 -25.05
C TYR A 168 -4.16 1.07 -25.07
N HIS A 169 -5.29 0.96 -25.76
CA HIS A 169 -6.37 1.96 -25.71
C HIS A 169 -7.40 1.53 -24.67
N LEU A 170 -7.76 2.42 -23.76
CA LEU A 170 -8.68 2.13 -22.67
C LEU A 170 -10.07 2.69 -22.98
N HIS A 171 -11.08 1.83 -22.91
CA HIS A 171 -12.45 2.15 -23.29
C HIS A 171 -13.46 1.84 -22.17
N ARG A 172 -14.26 2.84 -21.83
CA ARG A 172 -15.46 2.66 -21.01
C ARG A 172 -16.51 1.95 -21.84
N THR A 173 -16.81 0.71 -21.49
CA THR A 173 -17.55 -0.18 -22.39
C THR A 173 -19.02 -0.31 -21.98
N ARG A 174 -19.30 -0.56 -20.70
CA ARG A 174 -20.67 -0.72 -20.21
C ARG A 174 -20.82 -0.22 -18.77
N GLU A 175 -21.94 0.44 -18.52
CA GLU A 175 -22.50 0.70 -17.20
C GLU A 175 -23.90 0.10 -17.17
N TRP A 176 -24.20 -0.70 -16.15
CA TRP A 176 -25.58 -1.15 -15.91
C TRP A 176 -25.93 -1.00 -14.44
N THR A 177 -27.08 -0.39 -14.19
CA THR A 177 -27.67 -0.26 -12.87
C THR A 177 -28.70 -1.37 -12.70
N GLY A 178 -28.41 -2.32 -11.83
CA GLY A 178 -29.36 -3.36 -11.45
C GLY A 178 -30.53 -2.78 -10.65
N SER A 179 -31.63 -3.53 -10.55
CA SER A 179 -32.82 -3.16 -9.77
C SER A 179 -32.54 -2.93 -8.28
N SER A 180 -31.41 -3.42 -7.76
CA SER A 180 -30.92 -3.23 -6.39
C SER A 180 -30.15 -1.92 -6.17
N GLY A 181 -30.02 -1.06 -7.19
CA GLY A 181 -29.22 0.17 -7.12
C GLY A 181 -27.70 -0.06 -7.22
N GLN A 182 -27.28 -1.29 -7.52
CA GLN A 182 -25.88 -1.64 -7.79
C GLN A 182 -25.51 -1.23 -9.21
N ARG A 183 -24.47 -0.40 -9.35
CA ARG A 183 -23.90 0.00 -10.63
C ARG A 183 -22.69 -0.89 -10.92
N LYS A 184 -22.69 -1.57 -12.07
CA LYS A 184 -21.56 -2.36 -12.56
C LYS A 184 -20.86 -1.61 -13.69
N TYR A 185 -19.54 -1.52 -13.62
CA TYR A 185 -18.68 -0.87 -14.61
C TYR A 185 -17.77 -1.90 -15.26
N ILE A 186 -17.69 -1.85 -16.59
CA ILE A 186 -16.76 -2.64 -17.39
C ILE A 186 -15.85 -1.69 -18.16
N TYR A 187 -14.55 -1.84 -17.92
CA TYR A 187 -13.50 -1.11 -18.59
C TYR A 187 -12.66 -2.08 -19.40
N THR A 188 -12.34 -1.76 -20.66
CA THR A 188 -11.57 -2.66 -21.54
C THR A 188 -10.27 -2.01 -21.97
N ALA A 189 -9.22 -2.82 -22.08
CA ALA A 189 -7.96 -2.45 -22.70
C ALA A 189 -7.83 -3.18 -24.04
N ARG A 190 -7.74 -2.41 -25.13
CA ARG A 190 -7.63 -2.89 -26.49
C ARG A 190 -6.23 -2.70 -27.01
N GLU A 191 -5.80 -3.58 -27.91
CA GLU A 191 -4.49 -3.46 -28.55
C GLU A 191 -4.38 -2.22 -29.44
N TYR A 192 -3.17 -1.92 -29.94
CA TYR A 192 -2.84 -0.68 -30.66
C TYR A 192 -3.76 -0.38 -31.86
N SER A 193 -4.36 -1.39 -32.49
CA SER A 193 -5.27 -1.20 -33.64
C SER A 193 -6.71 -0.88 -33.22
N ASP A 194 -6.98 -0.84 -31.91
CA ASP A 194 -8.30 -0.64 -31.29
C ASP A 194 -9.37 -1.67 -31.74
N LYS A 195 -8.93 -2.82 -32.28
CA LYS A 195 -9.84 -3.82 -32.87
C LYS A 195 -10.22 -4.91 -31.89
N TYR A 196 -9.28 -5.33 -31.04
CA TYR A 196 -9.46 -6.46 -30.13
C TYR A 196 -9.26 -6.01 -28.69
N ALA A 197 -10.25 -6.29 -27.84
CA ALA A 197 -10.12 -6.17 -26.39
C ALA A 197 -9.33 -7.37 -25.87
N LEU A 198 -8.19 -7.10 -25.25
CA LEU A 198 -7.31 -8.13 -24.69
C LEU A 198 -7.55 -8.32 -23.19
N TYR A 199 -7.83 -7.22 -22.50
CA TYR A 199 -8.11 -7.23 -21.07
C TYR A 199 -9.40 -6.48 -20.75
N MET A 200 -10.01 -6.85 -19.63
CA MET A 200 -11.15 -6.17 -19.07
C MET A 200 -11.02 -6.07 -17.56
N LEU A 201 -11.54 -4.99 -17.00
CA LEU A 201 -11.70 -4.79 -15.57
C LEU A 201 -13.18 -4.62 -15.27
N GLU A 202 -13.68 -5.40 -14.32
CA GLU A 202 -15.03 -5.29 -13.78
C GLU A 202 -14.99 -4.75 -12.36
N THR A 203 -15.88 -3.82 -12.06
CA THR A 203 -16.14 -3.41 -10.68
C THR A 203 -17.63 -3.16 -10.50
N SER A 204 -18.08 -3.24 -9.26
CA SER A 204 -19.43 -2.83 -8.90
C SER A 204 -19.43 -2.11 -7.57
N HIS A 205 -20.32 -1.12 -7.45
CA HIS A 205 -20.57 -0.44 -6.18
C HIS A 205 -22.06 -0.08 -6.09
N ARG A 206 -22.55 0.19 -4.88
CA ARG A 206 -23.89 0.74 -4.67
C ARG A 206 -23.80 2.25 -4.69
N GLY A 207 -24.85 2.96 -5.11
CA GLY A 207 -24.82 4.43 -5.23
C GLY A 207 -24.44 5.20 -3.94
N ASP A 208 -24.51 4.55 -2.78
CA ASP A 208 -24.11 5.08 -1.46
C ASP A 208 -22.70 4.63 -1.01
N SER A 209 -21.99 3.86 -1.82
CA SER A 209 -20.66 3.32 -1.53
C SER A 209 -19.64 3.74 -2.59
N GLN A 210 -18.36 3.66 -2.25
CA GLN A 210 -17.27 3.89 -3.22
C GLN A 210 -16.83 2.55 -3.80
N VAL A 211 -16.20 2.58 -4.97
CA VAL A 211 -15.52 1.41 -5.54
C VAL A 211 -14.41 0.97 -4.59
N ASN A 212 -14.54 -0.22 -3.98
CA ASN A 212 -13.57 -0.78 -3.04
C ASN A 212 -12.89 -2.05 -3.55
N ALA A 213 -13.38 -2.63 -4.65
CA ALA A 213 -12.84 -3.82 -5.26
C ALA A 213 -13.05 -3.80 -6.77
N ALA A 214 -12.16 -4.46 -7.50
CA ALA A 214 -12.27 -4.69 -8.92
C ALA A 214 -11.56 -5.99 -9.31
N ASP A 215 -12.04 -6.65 -10.35
CA ASP A 215 -11.41 -7.84 -10.90
C ASP A 215 -10.95 -7.57 -12.32
N PHE A 216 -9.72 -7.99 -12.62
CA PHE A 216 -9.07 -7.81 -13.90
C PHE A 216 -8.89 -9.18 -14.57
N PHE A 217 -9.28 -9.24 -15.84
CA PHE A 217 -9.38 -10.47 -16.62
C PHE A 217 -8.63 -10.31 -17.93
N ARG A 218 -7.98 -11.39 -18.36
CA ARG A 218 -7.71 -11.61 -19.78
C ARG A 218 -9.04 -11.98 -20.44
N VAL A 219 -9.42 -11.31 -21.52
CA VAL A 219 -10.73 -11.52 -22.17
C VAL A 219 -10.91 -12.97 -22.63
N ALA A 220 -9.83 -13.63 -23.04
CA ALA A 220 -9.85 -15.04 -23.45
C ALA A 220 -10.05 -16.04 -22.29
N GLU A 221 -9.82 -15.64 -21.04
CA GLU A 221 -9.90 -16.50 -19.85
C GLU A 221 -11.13 -16.19 -18.98
N PHE A 222 -11.98 -15.25 -19.42
CA PHE A 222 -13.18 -14.87 -18.69
C PHE A 222 -14.11 -16.08 -18.45
N PRO A 223 -14.66 -16.28 -17.23
CA PRO A 223 -14.73 -15.35 -16.09
C PRO A 223 -13.64 -15.56 -15.01
N VAL A 224 -12.51 -16.19 -15.31
CA VAL A 224 -11.45 -16.39 -14.31
C VAL A 224 -10.62 -15.12 -14.17
N PRO A 225 -10.59 -14.46 -12.99
CA PRO A 225 -9.79 -13.25 -12.80
C PRO A 225 -8.31 -13.61 -12.77
N CYS A 226 -7.50 -12.84 -13.49
CA CYS A 226 -6.05 -12.96 -13.42
C CYS A 226 -5.46 -12.04 -12.34
N ILE A 227 -6.12 -10.92 -12.02
CA ILE A 227 -5.75 -10.05 -10.90
C ILE A 227 -7.01 -9.55 -10.18
N SER A 228 -7.12 -9.80 -8.89
CA SER A 228 -8.13 -9.19 -8.02
C SER A 228 -7.53 -8.00 -7.28
N ILE A 229 -8.24 -6.88 -7.31
CA ILE A 229 -7.80 -5.59 -6.77
C ILE A 229 -8.70 -5.21 -5.60
N MET A 230 -8.09 -4.90 -4.47
CA MET A 230 -8.76 -4.36 -3.29
C MET A 230 -8.24 -2.95 -2.99
N LEU A 231 -9.16 -2.01 -2.74
CA LEU A 231 -8.87 -0.62 -2.44
C LEU A 231 -9.25 -0.32 -0.99
N SER A 232 -8.36 0.35 -0.27
CA SER A 232 -8.65 0.78 1.10
C SER A 232 -9.86 1.73 1.15
N GLY A 233 -10.69 1.62 2.19
CA GLY A 233 -11.83 2.52 2.38
C GLY A 233 -11.43 3.99 2.56
N ILE A 234 -12.36 4.88 2.21
CA ILE A 234 -12.30 6.31 2.53
C ILE A 234 -13.17 6.55 3.76
N ASP A 235 -12.67 7.33 4.71
CA ASP A 235 -13.43 7.66 5.92
C ASP A 235 -14.68 8.48 5.57
N LYS A 236 -15.86 7.92 5.89
CA LYS A 236 -17.17 8.53 5.61
C LYS A 236 -17.39 9.84 6.39
N LYS A 237 -16.76 10.03 7.54
CA LYS A 237 -16.89 11.28 8.33
C LYS A 237 -16.20 12.47 7.66
N ARG A 238 -15.19 12.23 6.82
CA ARG A 238 -14.53 13.27 5.99
C ARG A 238 -15.23 13.50 4.65
N ILE A 239 -16.22 12.68 4.30
CA ILE A 239 -17.05 12.82 3.08
C ILE A 239 -18.27 13.71 3.37
N SER A 240 -18.65 13.95 4.63
CA SER A 240 -19.77 14.84 4.96
C SER A 240 -19.42 16.33 4.85
N THR A 241 -18.13 16.68 4.85
CA THR A 241 -17.62 18.06 4.73
C THR A 241 -17.05 18.38 3.34
N ASP A 242 -16.43 17.41 2.67
CA ASP A 242 -15.99 17.52 1.27
C ASP A 242 -17.08 17.04 0.32
N SER A 243 -17.14 17.58 -0.90
CA SER A 243 -18.10 17.08 -1.89
C SER A 243 -17.87 15.57 -2.15
N SER A 244 -18.94 14.79 -2.27
CA SER A 244 -18.85 13.35 -2.59
C SER A 244 -18.06 13.07 -3.88
N LYS A 245 -17.95 14.06 -4.76
CA LYS A 245 -17.21 14.02 -6.02
C LYS A 245 -15.69 13.94 -5.83
N ASP A 246 -15.16 14.54 -4.76
CA ASP A 246 -13.71 14.55 -4.49
C ASP A 246 -13.19 13.21 -3.98
N ALA A 247 -14.08 12.34 -3.48
CA ALA A 247 -13.71 11.03 -2.94
C ALA A 247 -13.02 10.15 -3.98
N ALA A 248 -13.46 10.18 -5.24
CA ALA A 248 -12.87 9.41 -6.32
C ALA A 248 -11.43 9.82 -6.65
N TYR A 249 -11.03 11.05 -6.32
CA TYR A 249 -9.70 11.61 -6.58
C TYR A 249 -8.74 11.41 -5.41
N LYS A 250 -9.25 11.00 -4.24
CA LYS A 250 -8.43 10.73 -3.05
C LYS A 250 -7.62 9.45 -3.23
N SER A 251 -6.33 9.55 -2.95
CA SER A 251 -5.38 8.44 -2.92
C SER A 251 -5.77 7.35 -1.92
N ARG A 252 -5.49 6.11 -2.30
CA ARG A 252 -5.82 4.91 -1.52
C ARG A 252 -4.73 3.86 -1.67
N CYS A 253 -4.58 3.03 -0.65
CA CYS A 253 -3.80 1.81 -0.79
C CYS A 253 -4.52 0.87 -1.75
N MET A 254 -3.76 0.27 -2.66
CA MET A 254 -4.26 -0.69 -3.63
C MET A 254 -3.52 -2.02 -3.43
N HIS A 255 -4.26 -3.09 -3.18
CA HIS A 255 -3.72 -4.43 -3.04
C HIS A 255 -4.10 -5.24 -4.28
N LEU A 256 -3.10 -5.73 -5.01
CA LEU A 256 -3.26 -6.52 -6.21
C LEU A 256 -2.84 -7.96 -5.91
N LYS A 257 -3.80 -8.89 -5.99
CA LYS A 257 -3.58 -10.34 -5.84
C LYS A 257 -3.73 -10.99 -7.21
N GLY A 258 -2.79 -11.84 -7.60
CA GLY A 258 -2.80 -12.50 -8.91
C GLY A 258 -1.83 -13.69 -8.90
N PRO A 259 -1.24 -14.08 -10.05
CA PRO A 259 -0.33 -15.23 -10.15
C PRO A 259 1.07 -14.95 -9.56
N PHE A 260 1.18 -14.05 -8.59
CA PHE A 260 2.42 -13.67 -7.93
C PHE A 260 2.54 -14.40 -6.60
N SER A 261 3.77 -14.69 -6.16
CA SER A 261 4.02 -15.35 -4.86
C SER A 261 3.47 -14.58 -3.67
N GLN A 262 3.42 -13.24 -3.75
CA GLN A 262 2.85 -12.37 -2.74
C GLN A 262 1.97 -11.28 -3.35
N PRO A 263 0.90 -10.84 -2.67
CA PRO A 263 0.10 -9.71 -3.09
C PRO A 263 0.95 -8.43 -3.18
N ILE A 264 0.83 -7.70 -4.28
CA ILE A 264 1.51 -6.42 -4.45
C ILE A 264 0.68 -5.31 -3.81
N LYS A 265 1.32 -4.51 -2.95
CA LYS A 265 0.68 -3.41 -2.24
C LYS A 265 1.25 -2.09 -2.74
N GLU A 266 0.40 -1.27 -3.33
CA GLU A 266 0.73 0.10 -3.73
C GLU A 266 0.27 1.07 -2.64
N TYR A 267 1.22 1.80 -2.07
CA TYR A 267 0.99 2.74 -0.99
C TYR A 267 1.13 4.18 -1.48
N PRO A 268 0.12 5.05 -1.28
CA PRO A 268 0.30 6.47 -1.53
C PRO A 268 1.19 7.09 -0.46
N ASP A 269 1.99 8.09 -0.82
CA ASP A 269 2.78 8.86 0.16
C ASP A 269 1.87 9.56 1.19
N ARG A 270 0.66 9.91 0.78
CA ARG A 270 -0.37 10.53 1.61
C ARG A 270 -1.66 9.79 1.38
N GLN A 271 -2.24 9.19 2.42
CA GLN A 271 -3.51 8.46 2.35
C GLN A 271 -4.69 9.44 2.34
N GLN A 272 -5.72 9.14 1.55
CA GLN A 272 -6.96 9.94 1.44
C GLN A 272 -6.73 11.43 1.11
N LYS A 273 -5.72 11.75 0.30
CA LYS A 273 -5.43 13.10 -0.19
C LYS A 273 -5.49 13.13 -1.71
N ILE A 274 -5.81 14.30 -2.27
CA ILE A 274 -5.72 14.53 -3.70
C ILE A 274 -4.29 14.99 -4.03
N PRO A 275 -3.69 14.51 -5.13
CA PRO A 275 -4.20 13.48 -6.06
C PRO A 275 -3.86 12.05 -5.63
N TRP A 276 -4.25 11.04 -6.43
CA TRP A 276 -3.88 9.63 -6.24
C TRP A 276 -2.38 9.43 -6.09
N SER A 277 -1.59 10.17 -6.88
CA SER A 277 -0.13 10.10 -6.90
C SER A 277 0.51 11.03 -5.85
N PRO A 278 1.75 10.75 -5.40
CA PRO A 278 2.56 9.60 -5.75
C PRO A 278 2.18 8.32 -5.00
N ARG A 279 2.33 7.16 -5.66
CA ARG A 279 2.09 5.81 -5.09
C ARG A 279 3.28 4.91 -5.34
N ARG A 280 3.71 4.15 -4.33
CA ARG A 280 4.94 3.35 -4.35
C ARG A 280 4.64 1.88 -4.11
N PHE A 281 5.41 1.02 -4.76
CA PHE A 281 5.37 -0.43 -4.54
C PHE A 281 6.71 -1.08 -4.89
N THR A 282 6.85 -2.34 -4.51
CA THR A 282 8.00 -3.18 -4.83
C THR A 282 7.53 -4.36 -5.68
N TYR A 283 8.31 -4.72 -6.70
CA TYR A 283 8.07 -5.90 -7.53
C TYR A 283 9.41 -6.52 -7.93
N GLY A 284 9.60 -7.82 -7.69
CA GLY A 284 10.86 -8.52 -8.01
C GLY A 284 12.10 -7.87 -7.38
N GLY A 285 12.00 -7.38 -6.13
CA GLY A 285 13.08 -6.67 -5.43
C GLY A 285 13.37 -5.24 -5.90
N ARG A 286 12.64 -4.75 -6.91
CA ARG A 286 12.80 -3.40 -7.49
C ARG A 286 11.70 -2.48 -6.98
N ARG A 287 12.00 -1.18 -6.93
CA ARG A 287 11.12 -0.17 -6.35
C ARG A 287 10.60 0.78 -7.40
N PHE A 288 9.29 1.01 -7.37
CA PHE A 288 8.58 1.77 -8.39
C PHE A 288 7.68 2.82 -7.77
N VAL A 289 7.53 3.94 -8.48
CA VAL A 289 6.69 5.05 -8.08
C VAL A 289 5.83 5.51 -9.25
N TRP A 290 4.52 5.51 -9.04
CA TRP A 290 3.56 6.23 -9.87
C TRP A 290 3.63 7.71 -9.53
N LYS A 291 3.78 8.56 -10.54
CA LYS A 291 3.74 10.03 -10.42
C LYS A 291 2.65 10.58 -11.34
N ALA A 292 2.14 11.78 -11.05
CA ALA A 292 1.17 12.45 -11.89
C ALA A 292 1.67 12.53 -13.35
N GLY A 293 0.81 12.15 -14.30
CA GLY A 293 1.12 12.26 -15.73
C GLY A 293 1.11 13.72 -16.20
N ASP A 294 0.18 14.49 -15.65
CA ASP A 294 0.08 15.94 -15.77
C ASP A 294 -0.13 16.51 -14.35
N PRO A 295 0.70 17.47 -13.88
CA PRO A 295 0.51 18.12 -12.58
C PRO A 295 -0.82 18.87 -12.43
N ASP A 296 -1.43 19.29 -13.55
CA ASP A 296 -2.62 20.13 -13.58
C ASP A 296 -3.89 19.35 -13.98
N ASP A 297 -3.77 18.08 -14.39
CA ASP A 297 -4.90 17.18 -14.72
C ASP A 297 -4.82 15.85 -13.96
N ASP A 298 -5.57 15.77 -12.86
CA ASP A 298 -5.68 14.59 -12.00
C ASP A 298 -6.37 13.38 -12.66
N THR A 299 -6.94 13.53 -13.85
CA THR A 299 -7.52 12.42 -14.63
C THR A 299 -6.52 11.80 -15.60
N MET A 300 -5.40 12.48 -15.87
CA MET A 300 -4.33 11.95 -16.71
C MET A 300 -3.82 10.61 -16.13
N PRO A 301 -3.49 9.61 -16.97
CA PRO A 301 -2.87 8.40 -16.49
C PRO A 301 -1.53 8.70 -15.80
N GLU A 302 -1.25 8.00 -14.70
CA GLU A 302 0.00 8.21 -13.96
C GLU A 302 1.19 7.66 -14.77
N THR A 303 2.36 8.27 -14.58
CA THR A 303 3.61 7.80 -15.18
C THR A 303 4.40 6.97 -14.16
N LEU A 304 4.84 5.78 -14.54
CA LEU A 304 5.67 4.90 -13.72
C LEU A 304 7.15 5.19 -13.92
N TYR A 305 7.86 5.29 -12.82
CA TYR A 305 9.31 5.32 -12.79
C TYR A 305 9.86 4.29 -11.80
N GLU A 306 11.07 3.83 -12.06
CA GLU A 306 11.88 3.09 -11.09
C GLU A 306 12.76 4.05 -10.29
N TYR A 307 12.97 3.73 -9.01
CA TYR A 307 13.86 4.47 -8.13
C TYR A 307 14.71 3.53 -7.28
N ARG A 308 15.84 4.04 -6.78
CA ARG A 308 16.77 3.32 -5.90
C ARG A 308 16.86 3.92 -4.51
N LYS A 309 16.51 5.18 -4.34
CA LYS A 309 16.52 5.83 -3.02
C LYS A 309 15.32 6.74 -2.93
N ASP A 310 14.74 6.76 -1.75
CA ASP A 310 13.73 7.73 -1.39
C ASP A 310 13.96 8.21 0.04
N TRP A 311 13.44 9.39 0.36
CA TRP A 311 13.64 10.06 1.62
C TRP A 311 12.45 10.98 1.91
N ALA A 312 12.25 11.34 3.18
CA ALA A 312 11.22 12.32 3.53
C ALA A 312 11.52 13.66 2.85
N LYS A 313 10.50 14.31 2.29
CA LYS A 313 10.66 15.62 1.67
C LYS A 313 11.06 16.65 2.76
N PRO A 314 12.17 17.38 2.60
CA PRO A 314 12.58 18.39 3.58
C PRO A 314 11.46 19.39 3.88
N GLY A 315 11.21 19.63 5.17
CA GLY A 315 10.15 20.55 5.64
C GLY A 315 8.72 20.02 5.52
N SER A 316 8.50 18.79 5.04
CA SER A 316 7.17 18.19 4.97
C SER A 316 6.77 17.55 6.29
N ARG A 317 5.68 18.04 6.90
CA ARG A 317 5.01 17.37 8.04
C ARG A 317 3.94 16.36 7.62
N THR A 318 3.77 16.15 6.30
CA THR A 318 2.60 15.46 5.73
C THR A 318 2.92 14.11 5.11
N GLY A 319 4.07 13.49 5.45
CA GLY A 319 4.47 12.18 4.91
C GLY A 319 4.96 12.16 3.45
N LYS A 320 4.98 13.30 2.75
CA LYS A 320 5.50 13.38 1.37
C LYS A 320 6.95 12.90 1.29
N ARG A 321 7.26 12.08 0.27
CA ARG A 321 8.61 11.59 0.01
C ARG A 321 9.17 12.17 -1.28
N CYS A 322 10.49 12.25 -1.34
CA CYS A 322 11.27 12.50 -2.55
C CYS A 322 11.98 11.20 -2.94
N ASP A 323 12.34 11.08 -4.21
CA ASP A 323 13.04 9.91 -4.75
C ASP A 323 14.02 10.31 -5.84
N ASP A 324 14.93 9.40 -6.17
CA ASP A 324 15.92 9.57 -7.23
C ASP A 324 15.42 9.08 -8.61
N ALA A 325 14.11 8.89 -8.78
CA ALA A 325 13.56 8.45 -10.04
C ALA A 325 13.82 9.48 -11.13
N ARG A 326 14.53 9.07 -12.20
CA ARG A 326 14.92 9.97 -13.28
C ARG A 326 13.76 10.14 -14.28
N PRO A 327 13.28 11.36 -14.56
CA PRO A 327 12.16 11.60 -15.48
C PRO A 327 12.39 11.07 -16.90
N MET A 328 13.65 10.84 -17.29
CA MET A 328 14.02 10.35 -18.62
C MET A 328 13.68 8.87 -18.87
N THR A 329 13.51 8.05 -17.83
CA THR A 329 13.22 6.61 -18.01
C THR A 329 11.80 6.29 -17.58
N LYS A 330 10.83 6.66 -18.41
CA LYS A 330 9.43 6.27 -18.23
C LYS A 330 9.28 4.77 -18.52
N LEU A 331 8.67 4.04 -17.59
CA LEU A 331 8.35 2.62 -17.77
C LEU A 331 6.92 2.43 -18.27
N VAL A 332 6.02 3.24 -17.74
CA VAL A 332 4.63 3.34 -18.18
C VAL A 332 4.26 4.81 -18.23
N TRP A 333 3.56 5.23 -19.27
CA TRP A 333 3.01 6.58 -19.37
C TRP A 333 1.68 6.51 -20.11
N GLY A 334 0.90 7.57 -20.05
CA GLY A 334 -0.34 7.63 -20.81
C GLY A 334 -0.59 8.98 -21.44
N GLU A 335 -1.54 8.96 -22.35
CA GLU A 335 -2.06 10.11 -23.06
C GLU A 335 -3.58 10.15 -22.85
N LYS A 336 -4.11 11.37 -22.74
CA LYS A 336 -5.53 11.63 -22.71
C LYS A 336 -5.90 12.40 -23.97
N LYS A 337 -6.86 11.88 -24.73
CA LYS A 337 -7.45 12.55 -25.89
C LYS A 337 -8.92 12.80 -25.64
N LYS A 338 -9.34 14.05 -25.80
CA LYS A 338 -10.77 14.39 -25.78
C LYS A 338 -11.41 13.92 -27.09
N GLN A 339 -12.34 12.98 -27.01
CA GLN A 339 -13.12 12.52 -28.15
C GLN A 339 -14.60 12.83 -27.91
N GLY A 340 -15.02 14.05 -28.29
CA GLY A 340 -16.36 14.54 -28.01
C GLY A 340 -16.59 14.80 -26.52
N LYS A 341 -17.62 14.17 -25.93
CA LYS A 341 -17.95 14.28 -24.49
C LYS A 341 -17.20 13.28 -23.60
N LEU A 342 -16.44 12.36 -24.19
CA LEU A 342 -15.75 11.29 -23.46
C LEU A 342 -14.24 11.43 -23.66
N ASP A 343 -13.51 11.21 -22.57
CA ASP A 343 -12.06 11.10 -22.61
C ASP A 343 -11.67 9.68 -23.04
N SER A 344 -10.79 9.60 -24.04
CA SER A 344 -10.10 8.37 -24.43
C SER A 344 -8.71 8.38 -23.82
N TYR A 345 -8.32 7.27 -23.22
CA TYR A 345 -7.01 7.11 -22.58
C TYR A 345 -6.20 6.08 -23.33
N THR A 346 -4.93 6.40 -23.57
CA THR A 346 -3.95 5.47 -24.14
C THR A 346 -2.84 5.27 -23.14
N ILE A 347 -2.47 4.02 -22.87
CA ILE A 347 -1.37 3.67 -21.96
C ILE A 347 -0.28 2.98 -22.76
N HIS A 348 0.94 3.41 -22.53
CA HIS A 348 2.15 2.92 -23.18
C HIS A 348 3.04 2.25 -22.14
N PHE A 349 3.57 1.09 -22.49
CA PHE A 349 4.50 0.29 -21.69
C PHE A 349 5.81 0.18 -22.46
N LYS A 350 6.91 0.52 -21.79
CA LYS A 350 8.24 0.37 -22.37
C LYS A 350 8.47 -1.08 -22.84
N GLY A 351 9.11 -1.24 -24.00
CA GLY A 351 9.44 -2.56 -24.55
C GLY A 351 10.30 -3.41 -23.62
N GLY A 352 10.21 -4.74 -23.76
CA GLY A 352 10.91 -5.70 -22.91
C GLY A 352 10.30 -5.87 -21.51
N MET A 353 9.16 -5.24 -21.24
CA MET A 353 8.43 -5.50 -20.00
C MET A 353 7.78 -6.88 -20.04
N ASP A 354 8.05 -7.67 -19.00
CA ASP A 354 7.41 -8.97 -18.78
C ASP A 354 5.88 -8.84 -18.81
N GLN A 355 5.20 -9.87 -19.33
CA GLN A 355 3.76 -9.87 -19.51
C GLN A 355 3.03 -9.76 -18.16
N VAL A 356 3.45 -10.53 -17.17
CA VAL A 356 2.80 -10.59 -15.85
C VAL A 356 2.96 -9.24 -15.13
N PHE A 357 4.13 -8.63 -15.23
CA PHE A 357 4.33 -7.27 -14.71
C PHE A 357 3.51 -6.22 -15.47
N ARG A 358 3.43 -6.32 -16.80
CA ARG A 358 2.61 -5.42 -17.62
C ARG A 358 1.12 -5.51 -17.26
N GLU A 359 0.61 -6.73 -17.05
CA GLU A 359 -0.77 -6.97 -16.61
C GLU A 359 -1.04 -6.33 -15.24
N LEU A 360 -0.13 -6.49 -14.28
CA LEU A 360 -0.21 -5.84 -12.97
C LEU A 360 -0.34 -4.31 -13.08
N LEU A 361 0.54 -3.70 -13.86
CA LEU A 361 0.58 -2.25 -14.02
C LEU A 361 -0.64 -1.72 -14.78
N LEU A 362 -1.11 -2.47 -15.79
CA LEU A 362 -2.34 -2.15 -16.50
C LEU A 362 -3.57 -2.24 -15.58
N ALA A 363 -3.66 -3.30 -14.76
CA ALA A 363 -4.71 -3.47 -13.77
C ALA A 363 -4.73 -2.30 -12.76
N SER A 364 -3.57 -1.87 -12.26
CA SER A 364 -3.44 -0.69 -11.39
C SER A 364 -3.95 0.60 -12.05
N GLN A 365 -3.54 0.87 -13.29
CA GLN A 365 -4.02 2.04 -14.04
C GLN A 365 -5.54 2.00 -14.26
N MET A 366 -6.07 0.86 -14.69
CA MET A 366 -7.50 0.69 -14.95
C MET A 366 -8.33 0.81 -13.66
N ALA A 367 -7.83 0.29 -12.53
CA ALA A 367 -8.49 0.38 -11.24
C ALA A 367 -8.62 1.84 -10.75
N ARG A 368 -7.56 2.64 -10.90
CA ARG A 368 -7.64 4.08 -10.63
C ARG A 368 -8.64 4.77 -11.55
N GLN A 369 -8.55 4.52 -12.85
CA GLN A 369 -9.41 5.19 -13.84
C GLN A 369 -10.88 4.88 -13.63
N VAL A 370 -11.24 3.63 -13.32
CA VAL A 370 -12.65 3.29 -13.05
C VAL A 370 -13.19 4.04 -11.84
N CYS A 371 -12.37 4.28 -10.81
CA CYS A 371 -12.78 5.08 -9.66
C CYS A 371 -13.07 6.52 -10.05
N LEU A 372 -12.22 7.13 -10.88
CA LEU A 372 -12.44 8.49 -11.38
C LEU A 372 -13.72 8.59 -12.21
N PHE A 373 -14.03 7.58 -13.03
CA PHE A 373 -15.25 7.57 -13.83
C PHE A 373 -16.52 7.46 -12.99
N THR A 374 -16.47 6.82 -11.82
CA THR A 374 -17.64 6.78 -10.93
C THR A 374 -18.01 8.13 -10.32
N ALA A 375 -17.14 9.15 -10.44
CA ALA A 375 -17.45 10.52 -10.00
C ALA A 375 -17.99 11.45 -11.11
N VAL A 376 -17.99 11.01 -12.37
CA VAL A 376 -18.47 11.79 -13.51
C VAL A 376 -19.90 11.36 -13.83
N ASP A 377 -20.88 12.04 -13.21
CA ASP A 377 -22.32 11.95 -13.56
C ASP A 377 -22.65 12.79 -14.80
#